data_AF-A0A9W9FK54-F1
#
_entry.id   AF-A0A9W9FK54-F1
#
_cell.length_a   1.000
_cell.length_b   1.000
_cell.length_c   1.000
_cell.angle_alpha   90.00
_cell.angle_beta   90.00
_cell.angle_gamma   90.00
#
_symmetry.space_group_name_H-M   'P 1'
#
loop_
_entity.id
_entity.type
_entity.pdbx_description
1 polymer ?
#
loop_
_entity_poly.entity_id
_entity_poly.type
_entity_poly.pdbx_seq_one_letter_code
_entity_poly.pdbx_strand_id
1 'polypeptide(L)'
;MTNPTSSIDTNINPDIQSIANRIKNGEATRIVVLTGAGISTGAGIPDFRSPITGLYDRLAPLGLPYPEAIFHINYFSHTPEPFYAIARARHPRNLKPTISHAFLALLAKKGLLHFLFTQNIDGLEQDAGVPSDKVLWAHGNWKSQHCYKCSAHYPDHLMKKAIMSGDVPYCLQSGCDGAVKPDVVFFGQSLPAEFEEKEKEVPDADLMFVLGTSLKVAPCSRLPGLVKGGTPRVLINMEKAGDIGNRGGDVCILGTCDEGVRKLADALGWRDELEGLWADAVAAKGHDEELESGPSLDECIEKLAAQMKDRMKVSDGHKRMLENHLGNKFANILAKGPASK
;
A
#
# COMPACT_ATOMS: atom_id res chain seq x y z
N MET A 1 37.43 38.53 -33.36
CA MET A 1 36.18 37.77 -33.55
C MET A 1 36.17 36.66 -32.52
N THR A 2 35.54 36.91 -31.37
CA THR A 2 35.48 35.97 -30.25
C THR A 2 34.14 35.25 -30.28
N ASN A 3 34.19 33.93 -30.39
CA ASN A 3 33.03 33.04 -30.24
C ASN A 3 32.40 33.23 -28.84
N PRO A 4 31.09 33.40 -28.71
CA PRO A 4 30.42 33.25 -27.43
C PRO A 4 30.20 31.75 -27.19
N THR A 5 30.98 31.18 -26.28
CA THR A 5 30.64 29.93 -25.61
C THR A 5 29.31 30.10 -24.89
N SER A 6 28.29 29.36 -25.32
CA SER A 6 27.02 29.24 -24.61
C SER A 6 27.28 28.55 -23.27
N SER A 7 27.32 29.34 -22.20
CA SER A 7 27.24 28.84 -20.83
C SER A 7 25.90 28.15 -20.64
N ILE A 8 25.91 26.82 -20.56
CA ILE A 8 24.76 26.06 -20.07
C ILE A 8 24.63 26.42 -18.58
N ASP A 9 23.52 27.03 -18.21
CA ASP A 9 23.22 27.46 -16.86
C ASP A 9 23.06 26.22 -15.95
N THR A 10 24.10 25.89 -15.18
CA THR A 10 24.16 24.69 -14.32
C THR A 10 23.44 24.87 -12.98
N ASN A 11 22.51 25.82 -12.87
CA ASN A 11 21.94 26.26 -11.59
C ASN A 11 20.40 26.27 -11.53
N ILE A 12 19.74 25.48 -12.38
CA ILE A 12 18.30 25.27 -12.30
C ILE A 12 18.05 24.07 -11.40
N ASN A 13 17.49 24.30 -10.21
CA ASN A 13 16.96 23.23 -9.38
C ASN A 13 15.96 22.40 -10.22
N PRO A 14 16.06 21.05 -10.21
CA PRO A 14 15.15 20.24 -11.00
C PRO A 14 13.71 20.52 -10.57
N ASP A 15 12.86 20.74 -11.55
CA ASP A 15 11.43 21.02 -11.38
C ASP A 15 10.59 20.04 -12.21
N ILE A 16 9.28 20.19 -12.12
CA ILE A 16 8.34 19.34 -12.88
C ILE A 16 8.57 19.41 -14.39
N GLN A 17 9.00 20.57 -14.91
CA GLN A 17 9.23 20.77 -16.33
C GLN A 17 10.48 20.03 -16.79
N SER A 18 11.53 19.98 -15.96
CA SER A 18 12.74 19.20 -16.21
C SER A 18 12.42 17.71 -16.37
N ILE A 19 11.58 17.16 -15.49
CA ILE A 19 11.14 15.76 -15.57
C ILE A 19 10.29 15.53 -16.83
N ALA A 20 9.35 16.42 -17.11
CA ALA A 20 8.52 16.32 -18.30
C ALA A 20 9.36 16.36 -19.59
N ASN A 21 10.37 17.23 -19.64
CA ASN A 21 11.28 17.33 -20.78
C ASN A 21 12.12 16.05 -20.95
N ARG A 22 12.64 15.46 -19.87
CA ARG A 22 13.36 14.16 -19.93
C ARG A 22 12.49 13.06 -20.54
N ILE A 23 11.22 12.97 -20.12
CA ILE A 23 10.27 11.99 -20.67
C ILE A 23 10.00 12.28 -22.15
N LYS A 24 9.69 13.52 -22.51
CA LYS A 24 9.39 13.92 -23.90
C LYS A 24 10.58 13.74 -24.86
N ASN A 25 11.80 13.93 -24.36
CA ASN A 25 13.04 13.77 -25.13
C ASN A 25 13.49 12.30 -25.24
N GLY A 26 12.80 11.35 -24.60
CA GLY A 26 13.17 9.93 -24.61
C GLY A 26 14.35 9.59 -23.71
N GLU A 27 14.68 10.44 -22.73
CA GLU A 27 15.74 10.20 -21.74
C GLU A 27 15.24 9.37 -20.53
N ALA A 28 13.91 9.21 -20.41
CA ALA A 28 13.27 8.36 -19.41
C ALA A 28 12.35 7.35 -20.12
N THR A 29 12.80 6.10 -20.18
CA THR A 29 12.18 4.98 -20.92
C THR A 29 11.91 3.77 -20.04
N ARG A 30 12.58 3.68 -18.88
CA ARG A 30 12.46 2.61 -17.91
C ARG A 30 12.07 3.19 -16.56
N ILE A 31 10.82 3.63 -16.48
CA ILE A 31 10.29 4.29 -15.30
C ILE A 31 9.87 3.24 -14.28
N VAL A 32 10.47 3.29 -13.09
CA VAL A 32 10.04 2.50 -11.93
C VAL A 32 9.15 3.35 -11.06
N VAL A 33 8.05 2.78 -10.57
CA VAL A 33 7.13 3.48 -9.68
C VAL A 33 7.02 2.75 -8.35
N LEU A 34 7.01 3.49 -7.24
CA LEU A 34 6.66 3.01 -5.92
C LEU A 34 5.43 3.75 -5.41
N THR A 35 4.38 3.03 -5.06
CA THR A 35 3.14 3.60 -4.52
C THR A 35 2.85 3.15 -3.10
N GLY A 36 2.03 3.92 -2.39
CA GLY A 36 1.43 3.54 -1.12
C GLY A 36 0.02 4.12 -0.96
N ALA A 37 -0.52 4.04 0.25
CA ALA A 37 -1.95 4.29 0.50
C ALA A 37 -2.42 5.70 0.08
N GLY A 38 -1.51 6.67 0.00
CA GLY A 38 -1.80 8.04 -0.40
C GLY A 38 -2.36 8.19 -1.82
N ILE A 39 -2.11 7.23 -2.73
CA ILE A 39 -2.71 7.28 -4.08
C ILE A 39 -4.18 6.87 -4.09
N SER A 40 -4.66 6.20 -3.04
CA SER A 40 -6.03 5.66 -2.93
C SER A 40 -6.93 6.47 -1.99
N THR A 41 -6.42 7.53 -1.35
CA THR A 41 -7.23 8.35 -0.42
C THR A 41 -8.39 9.07 -1.14
N GLY A 42 -8.17 9.51 -2.39
CA GLY A 42 -9.21 10.10 -3.23
C GLY A 42 -10.32 9.12 -3.64
N ALA A 43 -10.09 7.81 -3.54
CA ALA A 43 -11.10 6.77 -3.79
C ALA A 43 -12.02 6.53 -2.57
N GLY A 44 -11.82 7.28 -1.48
CA GLY A 44 -12.58 7.10 -0.24
C GLY A 44 -12.01 6.02 0.67
N ILE A 45 -10.81 5.48 0.41
CA ILE A 45 -10.10 4.64 1.37
C ILE A 45 -9.55 5.57 2.46
N PRO A 46 -10.04 5.48 3.72
CA PRO A 46 -9.34 6.12 4.82
C PRO A 46 -7.97 5.46 4.94
N ASP A 47 -6.94 6.30 5.00
CA ASP A 47 -5.59 5.81 5.26
C ASP A 47 -5.53 5.08 6.61
N PHE A 48 -4.37 4.50 6.91
CA PHE A 48 -4.22 3.77 8.16
C PHE A 48 -4.06 4.71 9.37
N ARG A 49 -3.47 5.88 9.17
CA ARG A 49 -2.78 6.65 10.23
C ARG A 49 -3.30 8.08 10.45
N SER A 50 -4.19 8.60 9.62
CA SER A 50 -4.73 9.94 9.82
C SER A 50 -5.52 10.03 11.13
N PRO A 51 -5.33 11.08 11.93
CA PRO A 51 -6.15 11.29 13.12
C PRO A 51 -7.64 11.37 12.75
N ILE A 52 -8.50 10.79 13.58
CA ILE A 52 -9.98 10.80 13.48
C ILE A 52 -10.53 9.95 12.32
N THR A 53 -9.97 10.08 11.12
CA THR A 53 -10.48 9.40 9.92
C THR A 53 -9.78 8.07 9.64
N GLY A 54 -8.54 7.89 10.10
CA GLY A 54 -7.73 6.72 9.86
C GLY A 54 -8.27 5.45 10.52
N LEU A 55 -7.97 4.29 9.92
CA LEU A 55 -8.46 3.01 10.41
C LEU A 55 -8.12 2.76 11.88
N TYR A 56 -6.89 3.07 12.30
CA TYR A 56 -6.39 2.78 13.63
C TYR A 56 -7.18 3.47 14.75
N ASP A 57 -7.58 4.71 14.55
CA ASP A 57 -8.40 5.44 15.53
C ASP A 57 -9.81 4.84 15.63
N ARG A 58 -10.40 4.43 14.50
CA ARG A 58 -11.73 3.80 14.48
C ARG A 58 -11.74 2.44 15.18
N LEU A 59 -10.60 1.73 15.22
CA LEU A 59 -10.48 0.43 15.89
C LEU A 59 -10.31 0.53 17.41
N ALA A 60 -10.19 1.73 17.99
CA ALA A 60 -10.02 1.93 19.43
C ALA A 60 -11.03 1.16 20.32
N PRO A 61 -12.34 1.05 19.96
CA PRO A 61 -13.32 0.30 20.75
C PRO A 61 -13.02 -1.20 20.90
N LEU A 62 -12.18 -1.78 20.03
CA LEU A 62 -11.80 -3.20 20.09
C LEU A 62 -10.76 -3.51 21.17
N GLY A 63 -10.17 -2.48 21.80
CA GLY A 63 -9.18 -2.66 22.87
C GLY A 63 -7.93 -3.42 22.42
N LEU A 64 -7.50 -3.21 21.17
CA LEU A 64 -6.29 -3.83 20.62
C LEU A 64 -5.05 -3.39 21.43
N PRO A 65 -4.03 -4.27 21.59
CA PRO A 65 -2.82 -3.91 22.34
C PRO A 65 -2.04 -2.76 21.68
N TYR A 66 -2.15 -2.63 20.36
CA TYR A 66 -1.70 -1.52 19.54
C TYR A 66 -2.48 -1.56 18.22
N PRO A 67 -2.65 -0.44 17.50
CA PRO A 67 -3.57 -0.39 16.36
C PRO A 67 -3.22 -1.33 15.20
N GLU A 68 -1.93 -1.57 14.95
CA GLU A 68 -1.44 -2.48 13.92
C GLU A 68 -1.69 -3.97 14.24
N ALA A 69 -2.10 -4.31 15.46
CA ALA A 69 -2.21 -5.70 15.92
C ALA A 69 -3.14 -6.53 15.04
N ILE A 70 -4.23 -5.95 14.53
CA ILE A 70 -5.18 -6.61 13.64
C ILE A 70 -4.54 -7.12 12.33
N PHE A 71 -3.42 -6.51 11.91
CA PHE A 71 -2.63 -6.90 10.75
C PHE A 71 -1.33 -7.61 11.14
N HIS A 72 -1.18 -8.06 12.39
CA HIS A 72 -0.01 -8.81 12.84
C HIS A 72 -0.31 -10.32 12.82
N ILE A 73 0.56 -11.12 12.20
CA ILE A 73 0.29 -12.56 11.99
C ILE A 73 0.12 -13.34 13.31
N ASN A 74 0.96 -13.05 14.31
CA ASN A 74 0.82 -13.64 15.63
C ASN A 74 -0.51 -13.28 16.30
N TYR A 75 -0.99 -12.04 16.18
CA TYR A 75 -2.29 -11.66 16.72
C TYR A 75 -3.41 -12.39 15.98
N PHE A 76 -3.38 -12.37 14.63
CA PHE A 76 -4.35 -13.08 13.80
C PHE A 76 -4.42 -14.58 14.09
N SER A 77 -3.29 -15.24 14.35
CA SER A 77 -3.26 -16.68 14.64
C SER A 77 -3.99 -17.07 15.94
N HIS A 78 -4.15 -16.13 16.88
CA HIS A 78 -4.85 -16.35 18.15
C HIS A 78 -6.25 -15.71 18.17
N THR A 79 -6.41 -14.57 17.49
CA THR A 79 -7.61 -13.74 17.50
C THR A 79 -7.90 -13.23 16.09
N PRO A 80 -8.39 -14.08 15.17
CA PRO A 80 -8.69 -13.70 13.78
C PRO A 80 -10.01 -12.91 13.61
N GLU A 81 -10.90 -12.93 14.60
CA GLU A 81 -12.23 -12.31 14.51
C GLU A 81 -12.21 -10.80 14.23
N PRO A 82 -11.32 -9.99 14.86
CA PRO A 82 -11.18 -8.57 14.53
C PRO A 82 -10.93 -8.30 13.06
N PHE A 83 -10.04 -9.07 12.43
CA PHE A 83 -9.76 -8.92 11.02
C PHE A 83 -11.01 -9.20 10.17
N TYR A 84 -11.72 -10.31 10.45
CA TYR A 84 -12.90 -10.69 9.67
C TYR A 84 -14.12 -9.80 9.90
N ALA A 85 -14.26 -9.20 11.08
CA ALA A 85 -15.30 -8.22 11.35
C ALA A 85 -15.16 -6.97 10.47
N ILE A 86 -13.93 -6.54 10.16
CA ILE A 86 -13.69 -5.36 9.33
C ILE A 86 -13.42 -5.68 7.86
N ALA A 87 -13.05 -6.92 7.53
CA ALA A 87 -12.69 -7.35 6.17
C ALA A 87 -13.80 -7.08 5.16
N ARG A 88 -15.06 -7.22 5.59
CA ARG A 88 -16.24 -6.92 4.78
C ARG A 88 -16.36 -5.43 4.44
N ALA A 89 -16.30 -4.57 5.47
CA ALA A 89 -16.40 -3.12 5.29
C ALA A 89 -15.21 -2.53 4.52
N ARG A 90 -14.12 -3.30 4.38
CA ARG A 90 -12.91 -2.94 3.64
C ARG A 90 -12.72 -3.73 2.36
N HIS A 91 -13.73 -4.50 1.93
CA HIS A 91 -13.63 -5.28 0.71
C HIS A 91 -13.51 -4.33 -0.50
N PRO A 92 -12.39 -4.34 -1.26
CA PRO A 92 -12.06 -3.28 -2.22
C PRO A 92 -12.89 -3.27 -3.52
N ARG A 93 -14.02 -3.98 -3.55
CA ARG A 93 -14.88 -4.07 -4.75
C ARG A 93 -15.63 -2.77 -5.07
N ASN A 94 -15.88 -1.91 -4.08
CA ASN A 94 -16.66 -0.68 -4.28
C ASN A 94 -15.80 0.56 -4.56
N LEU A 95 -14.48 0.42 -4.50
CA LEU A 95 -13.56 1.56 -4.63
C LEU A 95 -13.25 1.82 -6.09
N LYS A 96 -13.27 3.07 -6.52
CA LYS A 96 -12.95 3.42 -7.91
C LYS A 96 -11.49 3.85 -8.03
N PRO A 97 -10.80 3.53 -9.14
CA PRO A 97 -9.45 4.04 -9.36
C PRO A 97 -9.39 5.56 -9.32
N THR A 98 -8.28 6.08 -8.81
CA THR A 98 -8.00 7.53 -8.81
C THR A 98 -7.26 7.96 -10.06
N ILE A 99 -7.08 9.26 -10.23
CA ILE A 99 -6.24 9.83 -11.30
C ILE A 99 -4.81 9.30 -11.21
N SER A 100 -4.29 9.15 -9.99
CA SER A 100 -2.97 8.58 -9.75
C SER A 100 -2.86 7.16 -10.32
N HIS A 101 -3.89 6.31 -10.19
CA HIS A 101 -3.89 4.96 -10.78
C HIS A 101 -3.96 5.00 -12.31
N ALA A 102 -4.81 5.87 -12.87
CA ALA A 102 -4.91 6.07 -14.32
C ALA A 102 -3.57 6.53 -14.92
N PHE A 103 -2.79 7.33 -14.20
CA PHE A 103 -1.45 7.72 -14.64
C PHE A 103 -0.49 6.53 -14.74
N LEU A 104 -0.56 5.55 -13.83
CA LEU A 104 0.23 4.32 -13.91
C LEU A 104 -0.13 3.53 -15.18
N ALA A 105 -1.43 3.41 -15.46
CA ALA A 105 -1.91 2.74 -16.67
C ALA A 105 -1.50 3.51 -17.94
N LEU A 106 -1.50 4.84 -17.90
CA LEU A 106 -1.03 5.68 -19.00
C LEU A 106 0.47 5.50 -19.27
N LEU A 107 1.31 5.44 -18.23
CA LEU A 107 2.73 5.11 -18.37
C LEU A 107 2.93 3.72 -19.01
N ALA A 108 2.13 2.73 -18.62
CA ALA A 108 2.17 1.40 -19.22
C ALA A 108 1.74 1.41 -20.70
N LYS A 109 0.63 2.09 -21.01
CA LYS A 109 0.11 2.24 -22.39
C LYS A 109 1.11 2.93 -23.32
N LYS A 110 1.89 3.87 -22.80
CA LYS A 110 2.96 4.56 -23.53
C LYS A 110 4.28 3.77 -23.59
N GLY A 111 4.35 2.58 -23.00
CA GLY A 111 5.55 1.74 -23.00
C GLY A 111 6.68 2.25 -22.10
N LEU A 112 6.38 3.19 -21.19
CA LEU A 112 7.37 3.83 -20.31
C LEU A 112 7.48 3.16 -18.94
N LEU A 113 6.41 2.49 -18.49
CA LEU A 113 6.41 1.78 -17.21
C LEU A 113 7.30 0.53 -17.31
N HIS A 114 8.44 0.55 -16.62
CA HIS A 114 9.28 -0.61 -16.48
C HIS A 114 8.60 -1.64 -15.58
N PHE A 115 8.28 -1.25 -14.36
CA PHE A 115 7.45 -1.96 -13.39
C PHE A 115 7.03 -1.02 -12.24
N LEU A 116 6.04 -1.48 -11.47
CA LEU A 116 5.43 -0.78 -10.34
C LEU A 116 5.54 -1.66 -9.09
N PHE A 117 6.08 -1.11 -8.01
CA PHE A 117 5.90 -1.62 -6.65
C PHE A 117 4.72 -0.92 -6.01
N THR A 118 3.73 -1.69 -5.54
CA THR A 118 2.65 -1.14 -4.70
C THR A 118 2.68 -1.75 -3.30
N GLN A 119 2.57 -0.87 -2.30
CA GLN A 119 2.33 -1.27 -0.91
C GLN A 119 0.83 -1.47 -0.63
N ASN A 120 -0.03 -1.11 -1.59
CA ASN A 120 -1.47 -1.21 -1.44
C ASN A 120 -1.93 -2.64 -1.72
N ILE A 121 -3.07 -2.96 -1.12
CA ILE A 121 -3.74 -4.25 -1.25
C ILE A 121 -5.09 -4.09 -1.95
N ASP A 122 -5.48 -2.88 -2.33
CA ASP A 122 -6.81 -2.57 -2.86
C ASP A 122 -7.01 -3.06 -4.31
N GLY A 123 -5.93 -3.22 -5.08
CA GLY A 123 -5.97 -3.72 -6.45
C GLY A 123 -6.41 -2.69 -7.49
N LEU A 124 -6.54 -1.41 -7.09
CA LEU A 124 -7.01 -0.34 -7.96
C LEU A 124 -6.06 -0.05 -9.14
N GLU A 125 -4.80 -0.49 -9.06
CA GLU A 125 -3.86 -0.40 -10.18
C GLU A 125 -4.35 -1.21 -11.38
N GLN A 126 -4.88 -2.40 -11.14
CA GLN A 126 -5.39 -3.26 -12.22
C GLN A 126 -6.73 -2.78 -12.74
N ASP A 127 -7.58 -2.28 -11.86
CA ASP A 127 -8.85 -1.68 -12.25
C ASP A 127 -8.63 -0.43 -13.14
N ALA A 128 -7.52 0.28 -12.96
CA ALA A 128 -7.11 1.37 -13.86
C ALA A 128 -6.52 0.88 -15.20
N GLY A 129 -6.26 -0.41 -15.36
CA GLY A 129 -5.72 -1.01 -16.57
C GLY A 129 -4.21 -1.21 -16.58
N VAL A 130 -3.52 -1.17 -15.42
CA VAL A 130 -2.09 -1.52 -15.36
C VAL A 130 -1.93 -3.04 -15.61
N PRO A 131 -1.09 -3.46 -16.58
CA PRO A 131 -0.85 -4.88 -16.85
C PRO A 131 -0.32 -5.62 -15.62
N SER A 132 -0.83 -6.82 -15.34
CA SER A 132 -0.46 -7.57 -14.13
C SER A 132 1.02 -7.95 -14.06
N ASP A 133 1.66 -8.18 -15.21
CA ASP A 133 3.09 -8.47 -15.34
C ASP A 133 3.99 -7.26 -15.02
N LYS A 134 3.40 -6.06 -14.94
CA LYS A 134 4.08 -4.82 -14.56
C LYS A 134 3.94 -4.48 -13.08
N VAL A 135 3.09 -5.17 -12.33
CA VAL A 135 2.79 -4.84 -10.93
C VAL A 135 3.38 -5.88 -9.99
N LEU A 136 4.10 -5.40 -8.97
CA LEU A 136 4.49 -6.18 -7.81
C LEU A 136 3.73 -5.66 -6.58
N TRP A 137 2.80 -6.47 -6.08
CA TRP A 137 2.10 -6.22 -4.83
C TRP A 137 3.00 -6.61 -3.65
N ALA A 138 3.76 -5.66 -3.13
CA ALA A 138 4.74 -5.92 -2.07
C ALA A 138 4.09 -6.45 -0.80
N HIS A 139 2.84 -6.05 -0.53
CA HIS A 139 2.05 -6.53 0.60
C HIS A 139 0.94 -7.49 0.18
N GLY A 140 1.06 -8.09 -1.01
CA GLY A 140 0.06 -9.01 -1.55
C GLY A 140 -1.28 -8.36 -1.87
N ASN A 141 -2.34 -9.15 -2.04
CA ASN A 141 -3.66 -8.66 -2.44
C ASN A 141 -4.77 -9.65 -2.06
N TRP A 142 -6.01 -9.32 -2.41
CA TRP A 142 -7.20 -10.12 -2.09
C TRP A 142 -7.58 -11.15 -3.15
N LYS A 143 -6.71 -11.46 -4.13
CA LYS A 143 -7.06 -12.35 -5.24
C LYS A 143 -7.07 -13.82 -4.88
N SER A 144 -6.31 -14.21 -3.88
CA SER A 144 -6.20 -15.58 -3.41
C SER A 144 -6.11 -15.61 -1.90
N GLN A 145 -6.36 -16.78 -1.33
CA GLN A 145 -6.38 -16.99 0.10
C GLN A 145 -5.83 -18.35 0.47
N HIS A 146 -5.07 -18.38 1.57
CA HIS A 146 -4.43 -19.58 2.08
C HIS A 146 -4.57 -19.67 3.59
N CYS A 147 -4.54 -20.91 4.11
CA CYS A 147 -4.39 -21.14 5.53
C CYS A 147 -3.08 -20.53 6.03
N TYR A 148 -3.12 -19.73 7.10
CA TYR A 148 -1.90 -19.10 7.63
C TYR A 148 -0.87 -20.12 8.14
N LYS A 149 -1.31 -21.33 8.49
CA LYS A 149 -0.51 -22.37 9.16
C LYS A 149 0.13 -23.36 8.17
N CYS A 150 -0.67 -23.94 7.26
CA CYS A 150 -0.19 -24.96 6.32
C CYS A 150 -0.09 -24.46 4.87
N SER A 151 -0.43 -23.20 4.60
CA SER A 151 -0.43 -22.59 3.26
C SER A 151 -1.31 -23.32 2.24
N ALA A 152 -2.29 -24.13 2.67
CA ALA A 152 -3.25 -24.75 1.77
C ALA A 152 -4.20 -23.70 1.19
N HIS A 153 -4.41 -23.75 -0.13
CA HIS A 153 -5.35 -22.89 -0.83
C HIS A 153 -6.78 -23.07 -0.32
N TYR A 154 -7.50 -21.97 -0.19
CA TYR A 154 -8.89 -21.96 0.22
C TYR A 154 -9.79 -21.46 -0.92
N PRO A 155 -10.92 -22.11 -1.24
CA PRO A 155 -11.76 -21.71 -2.38
C PRO A 155 -12.41 -20.32 -2.25
N ASP A 156 -12.40 -19.53 -3.34
CA ASP A 156 -12.96 -18.17 -3.40
C ASP A 156 -14.41 -18.08 -2.92
N HIS A 157 -15.27 -19.01 -3.34
CA HIS A 157 -16.69 -18.99 -2.99
C HIS A 157 -16.93 -19.16 -1.48
N LEU A 158 -16.07 -19.91 -0.80
CA LEU A 158 -16.13 -20.08 0.65
C LEU A 158 -15.57 -18.84 1.36
N MET A 159 -14.53 -18.21 0.82
CA MET A 159 -14.00 -16.96 1.36
C MET A 159 -15.02 -15.83 1.23
N LYS A 160 -15.67 -15.68 0.07
CA LYS A 160 -16.76 -14.72 -0.15
C LYS A 160 -17.86 -14.93 0.90
N LYS A 161 -18.29 -16.18 1.10
CA LYS A 161 -19.32 -16.50 2.11
C LYS A 161 -18.89 -16.08 3.52
N ALA A 162 -17.66 -16.40 3.93
CA ALA A 162 -17.13 -16.07 5.24
C ALA A 162 -17.03 -14.54 5.45
N ILE A 163 -16.51 -13.80 4.47
CA ILE A 163 -16.44 -12.33 4.51
C ILE A 163 -17.85 -11.73 4.62
N MET A 164 -18.82 -12.25 3.86
CA MET A 164 -20.19 -11.74 3.90
C MET A 164 -20.89 -11.99 5.23
N SER A 165 -20.65 -13.15 5.86
CA SER A 165 -21.20 -13.45 7.19
C SER A 165 -20.40 -12.83 8.34
N GLY A 166 -19.16 -12.40 8.09
CA GLY A 166 -18.22 -11.96 9.13
C GLY A 166 -17.62 -13.12 9.93
N ASP A 167 -17.74 -14.34 9.43
CA ASP A 167 -17.20 -15.54 10.07
C ASP A 167 -15.71 -15.71 9.75
N VAL A 168 -14.99 -16.37 10.66
CA VAL A 168 -13.61 -16.78 10.44
C VAL A 168 -13.59 -18.08 9.63
N PRO A 169 -13.03 -18.09 8.41
CA PRO A 169 -12.80 -19.32 7.65
C PRO A 169 -11.63 -20.10 8.25
N TYR A 170 -11.76 -21.42 8.33
CA TYR A 170 -10.72 -22.33 8.82
C TYR A 170 -10.30 -23.31 7.73
N CYS A 171 -9.08 -23.83 7.86
CA CYS A 171 -8.49 -24.74 6.88
C CYS A 171 -9.36 -25.98 6.64
N LEU A 172 -9.46 -26.40 5.38
CA LEU A 172 -10.18 -27.61 4.98
C LEU A 172 -9.31 -28.88 5.06
N GLN A 173 -8.01 -28.73 5.30
CA GLN A 173 -7.10 -29.87 5.42
C GLN A 173 -7.30 -30.59 6.74
N SER A 174 -7.39 -31.92 6.68
CA SER A 174 -7.54 -32.75 7.88
C SER A 174 -6.37 -32.54 8.84
N GLY A 175 -6.68 -32.29 10.12
CA GLY A 175 -5.68 -32.02 11.16
C GLY A 175 -5.11 -30.60 11.18
N CYS A 176 -5.55 -29.71 10.30
CA CYS A 176 -5.19 -28.29 10.35
C CYS A 176 -6.36 -27.46 10.90
N ASP A 177 -6.11 -26.76 12.00
CA ASP A 177 -7.03 -25.84 12.68
C ASP A 177 -6.72 -24.36 12.37
N GLY A 178 -5.82 -24.10 11.40
CA GLY A 178 -5.41 -22.75 11.08
C GLY A 178 -6.52 -21.96 10.40
N ALA A 179 -6.77 -20.74 10.88
CA ALA A 179 -7.57 -19.76 10.15
C ALA A 179 -7.01 -19.53 8.74
N VAL A 180 -7.89 -19.21 7.81
CA VAL A 180 -7.54 -18.81 6.46
C VAL A 180 -7.52 -17.29 6.43
N LYS A 181 -6.66 -16.72 5.61
CA LYS A 181 -6.65 -15.28 5.31
C LYS A 181 -6.43 -15.05 3.81
N PRO A 182 -6.83 -13.89 3.28
CA PRO A 182 -6.33 -13.42 1.99
C PRO A 182 -4.81 -13.38 1.97
N ASP A 183 -4.22 -13.43 0.78
CA ASP A 183 -2.79 -13.34 0.55
C ASP A 183 -2.25 -11.92 0.68
N VAL A 184 -2.74 -11.20 1.69
CA VAL A 184 -2.21 -9.94 2.18
C VAL A 184 -1.11 -10.23 3.19
N VAL A 185 0.03 -9.57 3.07
CA VAL A 185 1.17 -9.70 3.98
C VAL A 185 0.86 -9.01 5.29
N PHE A 186 0.89 -9.77 6.39
CA PHE A 186 0.73 -9.23 7.73
C PHE A 186 2.09 -8.88 8.33
N PHE A 187 2.12 -7.97 9.31
CA PHE A 187 3.31 -7.74 10.12
C PHE A 187 3.80 -9.04 10.75
N GLY A 188 5.10 -9.29 10.65
CA GLY A 188 5.74 -10.53 11.07
C GLY A 188 5.79 -11.62 9.99
N GLN A 189 5.23 -11.39 8.79
CA GLN A 189 5.43 -12.26 7.63
C GLN A 189 6.51 -11.71 6.69
N SER A 190 7.14 -12.61 5.94
CA SER A 190 7.99 -12.24 4.80
C SER A 190 7.14 -11.68 3.67
N LEU A 191 7.74 -10.76 2.90
CA LEU A 191 7.18 -10.33 1.62
C LEU A 191 7.23 -11.50 0.60
N PRO A 192 6.50 -11.38 -0.52
CA PRO A 192 6.60 -12.35 -1.61
C PRO A 192 8.06 -12.45 -2.11
N ALA A 193 8.51 -13.66 -2.46
CA ALA A 193 9.87 -13.90 -2.91
C ALA A 193 10.23 -13.09 -4.16
N GLU A 194 9.22 -12.81 -4.99
CA GLU A 194 9.30 -11.97 -6.18
C GLU A 194 9.79 -10.55 -5.86
N PHE A 195 9.57 -10.05 -4.63
CA PHE A 195 10.03 -8.74 -4.20
C PHE A 195 11.55 -8.62 -4.31
N GLU A 196 12.28 -9.60 -3.77
CA GLU A 196 13.75 -9.59 -3.76
C GLU A 196 14.32 -9.74 -5.17
N GLU A 197 13.69 -10.53 -6.03
CA GLU A 197 14.11 -10.69 -7.42
C GLU A 197 13.88 -9.40 -8.22
N LYS A 198 12.67 -8.83 -8.14
CA LYS A 198 12.33 -7.60 -8.86
C LYS A 198 13.12 -6.39 -8.37
N GLU A 199 13.48 -6.37 -7.09
CA GLU A 199 14.30 -5.30 -6.53
C GLU A 199 15.68 -5.19 -7.21
N LYS A 200 16.26 -6.31 -7.64
CA LYS A 200 17.56 -6.32 -8.35
C LYS A 200 17.52 -5.55 -9.67
N GLU A 201 16.33 -5.33 -10.23
CA GLU A 201 16.10 -4.56 -11.47
C GLU A 201 15.95 -3.04 -11.20
N VAL A 202 15.77 -2.60 -9.95
CA VAL A 202 15.63 -1.16 -9.62
C VAL A 202 16.80 -0.29 -10.10
N PRO A 203 18.07 -0.72 -10.04
CA PRO A 203 19.18 0.04 -10.58
C PRO A 203 19.12 0.27 -12.10
N ASP A 204 18.27 -0.43 -12.84
CA ASP A 204 18.08 -0.23 -14.29
C ASP A 204 17.09 0.88 -14.64
N ALA A 205 16.42 1.45 -13.64
CA ALA A 205 15.56 2.61 -13.82
C ALA A 205 16.35 3.84 -14.31
N ASP A 206 15.74 4.63 -15.19
CA ASP A 206 16.24 5.95 -15.63
C ASP A 206 15.41 7.13 -15.08
N LEU A 207 14.35 6.80 -14.34
CA LEU A 207 13.51 7.69 -13.55
C LEU A 207 12.74 6.86 -12.51
N MET A 208 12.60 7.36 -11.28
CA MET A 208 11.71 6.76 -10.28
C MET A 208 10.63 7.72 -9.82
N PHE A 209 9.37 7.30 -9.85
CA PHE A 209 8.28 7.97 -9.16
C PHE A 209 8.01 7.32 -7.80
N VAL A 210 7.80 8.14 -6.77
CA VAL A 210 7.39 7.74 -5.44
C VAL A 210 6.11 8.48 -5.09
N LEU A 211 4.99 7.78 -5.02
CA LEU A 211 3.65 8.37 -4.92
C LEU A 211 2.95 7.91 -3.64
N GLY A 212 2.49 8.86 -2.84
CA GLY A 212 1.56 8.58 -1.74
C GLY A 212 2.08 7.61 -0.66
N THR A 213 3.37 7.66 -0.33
CA THR A 213 3.96 6.83 0.72
C THR A 213 4.84 7.65 1.66
N SER A 214 4.80 7.30 2.96
CA SER A 214 5.64 7.93 3.99
C SER A 214 7.06 7.37 4.05
N LEU A 215 7.33 6.27 3.32
CA LEU A 215 8.60 5.54 3.34
C LEU A 215 9.06 5.13 4.76
N LYS A 216 8.13 4.86 5.68
CA LYS A 216 8.45 4.43 7.05
C LYS A 216 8.57 2.91 7.21
N VAL A 217 8.09 2.13 6.25
CA VAL A 217 8.00 0.66 6.36
C VAL A 217 8.99 0.01 5.40
N ALA A 218 9.95 -0.72 5.98
CA ALA A 218 10.85 -1.58 5.23
C ALA A 218 10.11 -2.86 4.78
N PRO A 219 10.53 -3.50 3.67
CA PRO A 219 11.67 -3.14 2.81
C PRO A 219 11.37 -2.06 1.77
N CYS A 220 10.10 -1.72 1.49
CA CYS A 220 9.74 -0.76 0.44
C CYS A 220 10.41 0.62 0.60
N SER A 221 10.64 1.07 1.83
CA SER A 221 11.31 2.34 2.13
C SER A 221 12.72 2.47 1.57
N ARG A 222 13.41 1.36 1.28
CA ARG A 222 14.79 1.38 0.76
C ARG A 222 14.89 1.45 -0.76
N LEU A 223 13.81 1.13 -1.49
CA LEU A 223 13.80 1.08 -2.96
C LEU A 223 14.29 2.40 -3.60
N PRO A 224 13.88 3.60 -3.14
CA PRO A 224 14.39 4.86 -3.68
C PRO A 224 15.89 5.07 -3.48
N GLY A 225 16.51 4.34 -2.56
CA GLY A 225 17.96 4.37 -2.34
C GLY A 225 18.75 3.56 -3.36
N LEU A 226 18.12 2.58 -4.02
CA LEU A 226 18.77 1.61 -4.91
C LEU A 226 18.94 2.12 -6.35
N VAL A 227 18.23 3.17 -6.75
CA VAL A 227 18.44 3.77 -8.08
C VAL A 227 19.87 4.35 -8.19
N LYS A 228 20.48 4.20 -9.37
CA LYS A 228 21.85 4.64 -9.64
C LYS A 228 22.00 6.14 -9.38
N GLY A 229 23.19 6.56 -8.93
CA GLY A 229 23.52 7.98 -8.78
C GLY A 229 23.28 8.74 -10.09
N GLY A 230 22.67 9.93 -9.99
CA GLY A 230 22.26 10.73 -11.14
C GLY A 230 20.88 10.40 -11.71
N THR A 231 20.27 9.28 -11.33
CA THR A 231 18.87 8.95 -11.71
C THR A 231 17.91 9.85 -10.94
N PRO A 232 17.07 10.66 -11.62
CA PRO A 232 16.09 11.50 -10.94
C PRO A 232 15.04 10.69 -10.18
N ARG A 233 14.62 11.22 -9.03
CA ARG A 233 13.53 10.66 -8.22
C ARG A 233 12.47 11.73 -8.02
N VAL A 234 11.21 11.38 -8.23
CA VAL A 234 10.10 12.32 -8.12
C VAL A 234 9.16 11.86 -7.03
N LEU A 235 9.06 12.63 -5.96
CA LEU A 235 8.10 12.42 -4.88
C LEU A 235 6.82 13.22 -5.17
N ILE A 236 5.67 12.56 -5.22
CA ILE A 236 4.36 13.21 -5.17
C ILE A 236 3.66 12.74 -3.90
N ASN A 237 3.57 13.61 -2.91
CA ASN A 237 3.06 13.26 -1.59
C ASN A 237 2.63 14.49 -0.80
N MET A 238 1.80 14.32 0.23
CA MET A 238 1.38 15.43 1.11
C MET A 238 2.57 16.07 1.83
N GLU A 239 3.55 15.25 2.22
CA GLU A 239 4.71 15.65 2.99
C GLU A 239 6.00 15.08 2.37
N LYS A 240 7.15 15.63 2.76
CA LYS A 240 8.44 15.00 2.43
C LYS A 240 8.53 13.60 3.03
N ALA A 241 9.13 12.66 2.30
CA ALA A 241 9.29 11.27 2.73
C ALA A 241 10.68 10.76 2.41
N GLY A 242 11.28 10.03 3.35
CA GLY A 242 12.63 9.48 3.21
C GLY A 242 13.69 10.57 2.99
N ASP A 243 14.67 10.28 2.14
CA ASP A 243 15.75 11.20 1.74
C ASP A 243 15.46 11.91 0.41
N ILE A 244 14.23 11.83 -0.12
CA ILE A 244 13.90 12.38 -1.43
C ILE A 244 13.82 13.91 -1.34
N GLY A 245 14.54 14.58 -2.24
CA GLY A 245 14.78 16.02 -2.24
C GLY A 245 16.19 16.39 -1.80
N ASN A 246 17.01 15.41 -1.37
CA ASN A 246 18.39 15.64 -0.96
C ASN A 246 19.40 15.46 -2.11
N ARG A 247 19.03 14.75 -3.19
CA ARG A 247 19.90 14.61 -4.39
C ARG A 247 19.59 15.72 -5.39
N GLY A 248 20.59 16.18 -6.12
CA GLY A 248 20.44 17.27 -7.09
C GLY A 248 19.51 17.00 -8.28
N GLY A 249 19.06 15.74 -8.48
CA GLY A 249 18.06 15.36 -9.48
C GLY A 249 16.68 15.03 -8.89
N ASP A 250 16.48 15.21 -7.58
CA ASP A 250 15.19 14.91 -6.95
C ASP A 250 14.19 16.06 -7.13
N VAL A 251 12.93 15.72 -7.39
CA VAL A 251 11.81 16.69 -7.45
C VAL A 251 10.75 16.28 -6.45
N CYS A 252 10.28 17.23 -5.65
CA CYS A 252 9.19 17.01 -4.69
C CYS A 252 7.97 17.86 -5.04
N ILE A 253 6.87 17.22 -5.41
CA ILE A 253 5.58 17.84 -5.69
C ILE A 253 4.68 17.59 -4.48
N LEU A 254 4.58 18.60 -3.61
CA LEU A 254 3.81 18.49 -2.38
C LEU A 254 2.32 18.81 -2.61
N GLY A 255 1.45 17.98 -2.04
CA GLY A 255 0.00 18.06 -2.16
C GLY A 255 -0.64 16.69 -2.35
N THR A 256 -1.90 16.67 -2.79
CA THR A 256 -2.56 15.40 -3.09
C THR A 256 -1.90 14.72 -4.30
N CYS A 257 -1.89 13.38 -4.32
CA CYS A 257 -1.29 12.64 -5.43
C CYS A 257 -1.97 12.98 -6.76
N ASP A 258 -3.30 13.07 -6.78
CA ASP A 258 -4.06 13.35 -7.99
C ASP A 258 -3.78 14.75 -8.55
N GLU A 259 -3.66 15.78 -7.71
CA GLU A 259 -3.29 17.12 -8.17
C GLU A 259 -1.84 17.17 -8.67
N GLY A 260 -0.91 16.51 -7.97
CA GLY A 260 0.48 16.45 -8.40
C GLY A 260 0.66 15.72 -9.72
N VAL A 261 -0.04 14.60 -9.90
CA VAL A 261 -0.11 13.84 -11.16
C VAL A 261 -0.72 14.68 -12.28
N ARG A 262 -1.79 15.43 -12.00
CA ARG A 262 -2.38 16.37 -12.97
C ARG A 262 -1.41 17.44 -13.43
N LYS A 263 -0.68 18.07 -12.50
CA LYS A 263 0.37 19.05 -12.83
C LYS A 263 1.45 18.44 -13.73
N LEU A 264 1.83 17.19 -13.46
CA LEU A 264 2.83 16.48 -14.28
C LEU A 264 2.27 16.15 -15.66
N ALA A 265 1.02 15.71 -15.74
CA ALA A 265 0.32 15.47 -16.99
C ALA A 265 0.17 16.75 -17.82
N ASP A 266 -0.12 17.89 -17.19
CA ASP A 266 -0.17 19.20 -17.86
C ASP A 266 1.20 19.54 -18.49
N ALA A 267 2.31 19.35 -17.75
CA ALA A 267 3.67 19.59 -18.25
C ALA A 267 4.11 18.63 -19.39
N LEU A 268 3.54 17.42 -19.39
CA LEU A 268 3.72 16.40 -20.43
C LEU A 268 2.80 16.62 -21.64
N GLY A 269 1.75 17.43 -21.52
CA GLY A 269 0.69 17.56 -22.52
C GLY A 269 -0.22 16.33 -22.59
N TRP A 270 -0.37 15.59 -21.48
CA TRP A 270 -1.14 14.34 -21.38
C TRP A 270 -2.46 14.49 -20.61
N ARG A 271 -2.88 15.72 -20.31
CA ARG A 271 -4.01 15.96 -19.40
C ARG A 271 -5.31 15.32 -19.87
N ASP A 272 -5.70 15.57 -21.11
CA ASP A 272 -6.96 15.05 -21.67
C ASP A 272 -6.94 13.52 -21.78
N GLU A 273 -5.80 12.94 -22.18
CA GLU A 273 -5.62 11.48 -22.27
C GLU A 273 -5.69 10.82 -20.89
N LEU A 274 -5.12 11.45 -19.87
CA LEU A 274 -5.17 10.99 -18.48
C LEU A 274 -6.60 11.02 -17.93
N GLU A 275 -7.32 12.14 -18.08
CA GLU A 275 -8.69 12.28 -17.59
C GLU A 275 -9.64 11.33 -18.34
N GLY A 276 -9.45 11.15 -19.65
CA GLY A 276 -10.20 10.16 -20.44
C GLY A 276 -9.98 8.74 -19.96
N LEU A 277 -8.72 8.33 -19.77
CA LEU A 277 -8.40 6.99 -19.27
C LEU A 277 -8.94 6.74 -17.86
N TRP A 278 -8.90 7.77 -16.99
CA TRP A 278 -9.50 7.69 -15.66
C TRP A 278 -11.02 7.53 -15.72
N ALA A 279 -11.70 8.31 -16.55
CA ALA A 279 -13.15 8.22 -16.74
C ALA A 279 -13.57 6.83 -17.24
N ASP A 280 -12.84 6.28 -18.21
CA ASP A 280 -13.06 4.93 -18.73
C ASP A 280 -12.89 3.85 -17.65
N ALA A 281 -11.81 3.94 -16.86
CA ALA A 281 -11.56 3.00 -15.75
C ALA A 281 -12.65 3.06 -14.67
N VAL A 282 -13.09 4.28 -14.33
CA VAL A 282 -14.19 4.50 -13.38
C VAL A 282 -15.52 3.93 -13.91
N ALA A 283 -15.78 4.08 -15.20
CA ALA A 283 -16.99 3.57 -15.85
C ALA A 283 -16.98 2.05 -16.00
N ALA A 284 -15.82 1.45 -16.25
CA ALA A 284 -15.64 0.00 -16.36
C ALA A 284 -15.85 -0.73 -15.02
N LYS A 285 -15.61 -0.05 -13.89
CA LYS A 285 -15.84 -0.63 -12.57
C LYS A 285 -17.35 -0.68 -12.26
N GLY A 286 -17.91 -1.89 -12.41
CA GLY A 286 -19.31 -2.19 -12.10
C GLY A 286 -19.66 -1.99 -10.62
N HIS A 287 -20.96 -1.93 -10.34
CA HIS A 287 -21.51 -1.76 -8.99
C HIS A 287 -21.87 -3.13 -8.40
N ASP A 288 -21.32 -3.48 -7.23
CA ASP A 288 -21.66 -4.73 -6.52
C ASP A 288 -22.67 -4.41 -5.39
N GLU A 289 -23.97 -4.36 -5.76
CA GLU A 289 -25.07 -3.94 -4.85
C GLU A 289 -25.20 -4.84 -3.61
N GLU A 290 -24.84 -6.13 -3.70
CA GLU A 290 -24.94 -7.10 -2.59
C GLU A 290 -24.01 -6.77 -1.42
N LEU A 291 -22.89 -6.09 -1.69
CA LEU A 291 -21.90 -5.71 -0.67
C LEU A 291 -22.22 -4.36 -0.02
N GLU A 292 -22.89 -3.43 -0.73
CA GLU A 292 -23.29 -2.13 -0.20
C GLU A 292 -24.44 -2.18 0.81
N SER A 293 -25.35 -3.16 0.69
CA SER A 293 -26.50 -3.29 1.61
C SER A 293 -26.13 -3.86 2.99
N GLY A 294 -24.86 -3.74 3.39
CA GLY A 294 -24.31 -4.34 4.60
C GLY A 294 -24.16 -3.39 5.79
N PRO A 295 -23.98 -3.93 7.02
CA PRO A 295 -23.55 -3.13 8.15
C PRO A 295 -22.26 -2.35 7.82
N SER A 296 -22.25 -1.10 8.27
CA SER A 296 -21.12 -0.19 8.16
C SER A 296 -19.91 -0.68 8.96
N LEU A 297 -18.74 -0.08 8.69
CA LEU A 297 -17.51 -0.37 9.46
C LEU A 297 -17.73 -0.16 10.96
N ASP A 298 -18.42 0.93 11.32
CA ASP A 298 -18.64 1.30 12.72
C ASP A 298 -19.62 0.31 13.40
N GLU A 299 -20.69 -0.12 12.71
CA GLU A 299 -21.61 -1.15 13.20
C GLU A 299 -20.92 -2.50 13.41
N CYS A 300 -20.02 -2.90 12.50
CA CYS A 300 -19.22 -4.11 12.63
C CYS A 300 -18.27 -4.03 13.85
N ILE A 301 -17.63 -2.88 14.05
CA ILE A 301 -16.73 -2.63 15.19
C ILE A 301 -17.51 -2.68 16.51
N GLU A 302 -18.66 -2.02 16.59
CA GLU A 302 -19.51 -2.02 17.79
C GLU A 302 -20.01 -3.42 18.14
N LYS A 303 -20.50 -4.18 17.15
CA LYS A 303 -20.96 -5.55 17.34
C LYS A 303 -19.84 -6.45 17.86
N LEU A 304 -18.64 -6.34 17.29
CA LEU A 304 -17.50 -7.13 17.74
C LEU A 304 -17.04 -6.70 19.14
N ALA A 305 -16.97 -5.40 19.42
CA ALA A 305 -16.59 -4.89 20.74
C ALA A 305 -17.53 -5.43 21.84
N ALA A 306 -18.83 -5.50 21.56
CA ALA A 306 -19.80 -6.12 22.47
C ALA A 306 -19.51 -7.63 22.68
N GLN A 307 -19.27 -8.38 21.61
CA GLN A 307 -18.95 -9.81 21.69
C GLN A 307 -17.61 -10.09 22.41
N MET A 308 -16.61 -9.24 22.22
CA MET A 308 -15.31 -9.36 22.90
C MET A 308 -15.42 -9.03 24.39
N LYS A 309 -16.22 -8.02 24.76
CA LYS A 309 -16.52 -7.71 26.18
C LYS A 309 -17.21 -8.88 26.88
N ASP A 310 -18.10 -9.60 26.19
CA ASP A 310 -18.74 -10.79 26.75
C ASP A 310 -17.81 -12.01 26.80
N ARG A 311 -16.91 -12.19 25.82
CA ARG A 311 -15.87 -13.24 25.86
C ARG A 311 -14.77 -12.97 26.89
N MET A 312 -14.42 -11.71 27.16
CA MET A 312 -13.48 -11.32 28.23
C MET A 312 -14.02 -11.57 29.64
N LYS A 313 -15.30 -11.95 29.80
CA LYS A 313 -15.79 -12.53 31.06
C LYS A 313 -15.30 -13.96 31.29
N VAL A 314 -14.54 -14.55 30.36
CA VAL A 314 -13.90 -15.86 30.50
C VAL A 314 -12.40 -15.71 30.78
N SER A 315 -12.07 -15.91 32.07
CA SER A 315 -10.78 -16.19 32.72
C SER A 315 -9.61 -15.18 32.57
N ASP A 316 -9.29 -14.52 33.69
CA ASP A 316 -8.09 -13.72 33.97
C ASP A 316 -6.75 -14.41 33.61
N GLY A 317 -6.75 -15.72 33.35
CA GLY A 317 -5.56 -16.48 32.93
C GLY A 317 -5.06 -16.11 31.53
N HIS A 318 -5.94 -15.79 30.58
CA HIS A 318 -5.54 -15.42 29.21
C HIS A 318 -4.92 -14.02 29.16
N LYS A 319 -5.41 -13.12 30.02
CA LYS A 319 -4.91 -11.75 30.21
C LYS A 319 -3.49 -11.76 30.77
N ARG A 320 -3.22 -12.60 31.79
CA ARG A 320 -1.89 -12.82 32.35
C ARG A 320 -0.89 -13.41 31.35
N MET A 321 -1.33 -14.27 30.43
CA MET A 321 -0.44 -14.85 29.41
C MET A 321 0.05 -13.78 28.43
N LEU A 322 -0.84 -12.91 27.93
CA LEU A 322 -0.50 -11.81 27.03
C LEU A 322 0.39 -10.76 27.72
N GLU A 323 0.08 -10.39 28.96
CA GLU A 323 0.89 -9.46 29.76
C GLU A 323 2.30 -10.00 30.03
N ASN A 324 2.44 -11.30 30.36
CA ASN A 324 3.75 -11.92 30.58
C ASN A 324 4.56 -12.08 29.28
N HIS A 325 3.91 -12.36 28.14
CA HIS A 325 4.61 -12.51 26.87
C HIS A 325 5.08 -11.17 26.28
N LEU A 326 4.30 -10.10 26.49
CA LEU A 326 4.68 -8.74 26.12
C LEU A 326 5.75 -8.18 27.07
N GLY A 327 5.60 -8.36 28.38
CA GLY A 327 6.58 -7.91 29.38
C GLY A 327 7.99 -8.48 29.16
N ASN A 328 8.08 -9.77 28.83
CA ASN A 328 9.37 -10.43 28.57
C ASN A 328 10.03 -10.01 27.24
N LYS A 329 9.24 -9.62 26.22
CA LYS A 329 9.81 -9.11 24.95
C LYS A 329 10.27 -7.66 25.06
N PHE A 330 9.57 -6.81 25.82
CA PHE A 330 9.99 -5.41 26.03
C PHE A 330 11.19 -5.27 26.98
N ALA A 331 11.33 -6.16 27.98
CA ALA A 331 12.51 -6.19 28.85
C ALA A 331 13.81 -6.43 28.06
N ASN A 332 13.78 -7.29 27.04
CA ASN A 332 14.94 -7.57 26.18
C ASN A 332 15.27 -6.43 25.20
N ILE A 333 14.31 -5.57 24.88
CA ILE A 333 14.52 -4.40 24.01
C ILE A 333 15.08 -3.22 24.82
N LEU A 334 14.67 -3.06 26.09
CA LEU A 334 15.18 -2.01 26.98
C LEU A 334 16.54 -2.35 27.64
N ALA A 335 16.89 -3.63 27.77
CA ALA A 335 18.18 -4.07 28.32
C ALA A 335 19.38 -3.85 27.38
N LYS A 336 19.15 -3.50 26.10
CA LYS A 336 20.20 -3.12 25.14
C LYS A 336 20.22 -1.60 24.94
N GLY A 337 20.50 -0.87 26.03
CA GLY A 337 20.94 0.52 25.96
C GLY A 337 22.35 0.65 25.35
N PRO A 338 22.73 1.83 24.84
CA PRO A 338 23.94 2.02 24.04
C PRO A 338 25.19 1.79 24.89
N ALA A 339 26.10 0.96 24.39
CA ALA A 339 27.45 0.84 24.91
C ALA A 339 28.16 2.19 24.72
N SER A 340 28.51 2.83 25.83
CA SER A 340 29.34 4.03 25.86
C SER A 340 30.70 3.79 25.20
N LYS A 341 31.00 4.53 24.15
CA LYS A 341 32.35 5.05 23.86
C LYS A 341 32.23 6.42 23.20
#